data_AF-U7H9E7-F1
#
_entry.id   AF-U7H9E7-F1
#
_cell.length_a   1.000
_cell.length_b   1.000
_cell.length_c   1.000
_cell.angle_alpha   90.00
_cell.angle_beta   90.00
_cell.angle_gamma   90.00
#
_symmetry.space_group_name_H-M   'P 1'
#
loop_
_entity.id
_entity.type
_entity.pdbx_description
1 polymer ?
#
loop_
_entity_poly.entity_id
_entity_poly.type
_entity_poly.pdbx_seq_one_letter_code
_entity_poly.pdbx_strand_id
1 'polypeptide(L)'
;MGFTLRIGQAVLWLACSTAWAQAESVKLPDDLHHNPTWLTLGHYHQDRFGSDYTSQADDPAFFLSDNGKTSPRAELEATLEAIQQLGGGDSHARCRFPARDTWLREQLELPDTPVNCPAFEEWAGTLNTEKVTLVFAASYLNSPSSMFGHTFLRLDPPQDDEETDLLLANTISYAADAAEHDSELLFAYRGIFGGYPGITSIKPYYEMIRLYNDIEHRDLWEYTLNLDQQEVDTLLAHTWEIQDKNFDYYFFDENCAYRLLALIDAARPGTDLLDEVSTHAIPSDTVRWVRDAGLLDSIHYRPSAATSVAHSLDSLPSDHQTIAAALANGYVAVNDPKVLELAKDDRAQILDATYDYVRYQSEAEDWPREHAAPLSHQLLVARSQIDDAEELPDVPEPEIRDDQGHDTFRLSLGSGQLAHSEFTQLTIRPALPRRTGSARRLPHRCTTAVPAPGRPALPRQRRTSGGTDHRRGNTLPEPPEPVLCTDLLASWLRRPPHGHRQ
;
A
#
# COMPACT_ATOMS: atom_id res chain seq x y z
N MET A 1 -79.94 35.96 38.75
CA MET A 1 -78.99 36.03 39.89
C MET A 1 -78.55 34.60 40.19
N GLY A 2 -77.30 34.15 40.11
CA GLY A 2 -76.04 34.69 39.65
C GLY A 2 -75.06 33.50 39.60
N PHE A 3 -74.55 33.17 38.42
CA PHE A 3 -73.54 32.13 38.20
C PHE A 3 -72.16 32.78 38.36
N THR A 4 -71.54 32.69 39.54
CA THR A 4 -70.16 33.16 39.74
C THR A 4 -69.47 32.34 40.83
N LEU A 5 -69.10 31.08 40.58
CA LEU A 5 -68.13 30.40 41.46
C LEU A 5 -67.53 29.12 40.85
N ARG A 6 -67.02 29.16 39.62
CA ARG A 6 -66.22 28.05 39.04
C ARG A 6 -65.12 28.48 38.06
N ILE A 7 -64.51 29.65 38.26
CA ILE A 7 -63.42 30.13 37.38
C ILE A 7 -62.06 30.20 38.10
N GLY A 8 -62.03 30.11 39.44
CA GLY A 8 -60.80 30.32 40.22
C GLY A 8 -59.77 29.19 40.20
N GLN A 9 -60.13 27.95 39.86
CA GLN A 9 -59.20 26.80 39.91
C GLN A 9 -58.60 26.41 38.56
N ALA A 10 -59.15 26.88 37.44
CA ALA A 10 -58.62 26.57 36.11
C ALA A 10 -57.43 27.47 35.70
N VAL A 11 -57.32 28.66 36.29
CA VAL A 11 -56.27 29.63 35.93
C VAL A 11 -54.92 29.31 36.58
N LEU A 12 -54.91 28.65 37.74
CA LEU A 12 -53.66 28.23 38.40
C LEU A 12 -53.03 26.96 37.78
N TRP A 13 -53.81 26.12 37.09
CA TRP A 13 -53.27 24.98 36.35
C TRP A 13 -52.78 25.35 34.94
N LEU A 14 -53.31 26.42 34.35
CA LEU A 14 -52.81 26.94 33.06
C LEU A 14 -51.55 27.82 33.19
N ALA A 15 -51.28 28.39 34.38
CA ALA A 15 -50.09 29.21 34.59
C ALA A 15 -48.81 28.40 34.88
N CYS A 16 -48.92 27.11 35.22
CA CYS A 16 -47.76 26.22 35.42
C CYS A 16 -47.44 25.31 34.22
N SER A 17 -48.23 25.34 33.15
CA SER A 17 -48.01 24.53 31.93
C SER A 17 -47.37 25.31 30.78
N THR A 18 -47.07 26.60 30.97
CA THR A 18 -46.37 27.45 29.99
C THR A 18 -44.93 27.77 30.37
N ALA A 19 -44.35 27.10 31.37
CA ALA A 19 -42.90 26.97 31.47
C ALA A 19 -42.42 25.99 30.40
N TRP A 20 -42.59 26.37 29.14
CA TRP A 20 -41.81 25.79 28.06
C TRP A 20 -40.38 26.14 28.41
N ALA A 21 -39.60 25.13 28.77
CA ALA A 21 -38.16 25.25 28.76
C ALA A 21 -37.80 25.79 27.37
N GLN A 22 -37.48 27.09 27.29
CA GLN A 22 -36.76 27.59 26.15
C GLN A 22 -35.41 26.88 26.25
N ALA A 23 -35.24 25.81 25.48
CA ALA A 23 -33.92 25.31 25.18
C ALA A 23 -33.15 26.52 24.66
N GLU A 24 -32.18 26.97 25.44
CA GLU A 24 -31.33 28.08 25.08
C GLU A 24 -30.62 27.65 23.81
N SER A 25 -31.06 28.19 22.67
CA SER A 25 -30.51 27.80 21.38
C SER A 25 -29.05 28.24 21.36
N VAL A 26 -28.14 27.28 21.46
CA VAL A 26 -26.70 27.52 21.34
C VAL A 26 -26.47 28.29 20.04
N LYS A 27 -26.01 29.53 20.17
CA LYS A 27 -25.83 30.41 19.01
C LYS A 27 -24.54 30.02 18.32
N LEU A 28 -24.66 29.38 17.16
CA LEU A 28 -23.52 29.06 16.29
C LEU A 28 -22.75 30.34 15.91
N PRO A 29 -21.42 30.38 16.11
CA PRO A 29 -20.57 31.40 15.53
C PRO A 29 -20.70 31.42 14.01
N ASP A 30 -20.76 32.61 13.41
CA ASP A 30 -21.03 32.76 11.97
C ASP A 30 -19.92 32.17 11.09
N ASP A 31 -18.73 31.93 11.61
CA ASP A 31 -17.54 31.44 10.89
C ASP A 31 -17.21 29.96 11.14
N LEU A 32 -17.89 29.29 12.08
CA LEU A 32 -17.54 27.93 12.50
C LEU A 32 -17.62 26.90 11.35
N HIS A 33 -18.48 27.13 10.37
CA HIS A 33 -18.63 26.28 9.19
C HIS A 33 -17.48 26.37 8.17
N HIS A 34 -16.59 27.37 8.32
CA HIS A 34 -15.35 27.47 7.55
C HIS A 34 -14.12 27.05 8.35
N ASN A 35 -14.32 26.52 9.57
CA ASN A 35 -13.21 26.02 10.37
C ASN A 35 -12.52 24.85 9.60
N PRO A 36 -11.18 24.87 9.45
CA PRO A 36 -10.46 23.82 8.72
C PRO A 36 -10.78 22.42 9.21
N THR A 37 -10.86 22.19 10.53
CA THR A 37 -11.18 20.87 11.10
C THR A 37 -12.58 20.40 10.69
N TRP A 38 -13.57 21.30 10.67
CA TRP A 38 -14.91 20.98 10.20
C TRP A 38 -14.92 20.60 8.71
N LEU A 39 -14.17 21.36 7.91
CA LEU A 39 -14.04 21.09 6.49
C LEU A 39 -13.39 19.72 6.25
N THR A 40 -12.35 19.37 7.01
CA THR A 40 -11.69 18.07 6.94
C THR A 40 -12.60 16.92 7.36
N LEU A 41 -13.30 17.02 8.51
CA LEU A 41 -14.26 16.01 8.99
C LEU A 41 -15.44 15.80 8.02
N GLY A 42 -15.79 16.82 7.24
CA GLY A 42 -16.81 16.75 6.21
C GLY A 42 -16.27 16.42 4.81
N HIS A 43 -14.96 16.23 4.65
CA HIS A 43 -14.27 16.06 3.36
C HIS A 43 -14.60 17.16 2.33
N TYR A 44 -14.75 18.40 2.79
CA TYR A 44 -15.07 19.55 1.95
C TYR A 44 -13.83 20.15 1.30
N HIS A 45 -13.90 20.32 -0.02
CA HIS A 45 -12.90 21.04 -0.79
C HIS A 45 -13.51 22.26 -1.45
N GLN A 46 -12.71 23.31 -1.58
CA GLN A 46 -13.14 24.50 -2.30
C GLN A 46 -13.23 24.18 -3.80
N ASP A 47 -14.34 24.57 -4.43
CA ASP A 47 -14.54 24.36 -5.86
C ASP A 47 -13.47 25.09 -6.68
N ARG A 48 -12.98 24.46 -7.75
CA ARG A 48 -11.92 25.02 -8.63
C ARG A 48 -12.25 26.42 -9.18
N PHE A 49 -13.54 26.74 -9.29
CA PHE A 49 -14.04 28.03 -9.76
C PHE A 49 -15.13 28.56 -8.83
N GLY A 50 -14.77 28.94 -7.61
CA GLY A 50 -15.72 29.54 -6.67
C GLY A 50 -15.13 29.77 -5.28
N SER A 51 -15.98 30.30 -4.40
CA SER A 51 -15.76 30.29 -2.95
C SER A 51 -16.60 29.22 -2.24
N ASP A 52 -17.33 28.42 -3.02
CA ASP A 52 -18.21 27.38 -2.51
C ASP A 52 -17.40 26.11 -2.21
N TYR A 53 -17.92 25.30 -1.31
CA TYR A 53 -17.30 24.06 -0.84
C TYR A 53 -18.18 22.87 -1.20
N THR A 54 -17.57 21.82 -1.73
CA THR A 54 -18.23 20.56 -2.05
C THR A 54 -17.53 19.42 -1.34
N SER A 55 -18.31 18.57 -0.67
CA SER A 55 -17.81 17.36 -0.03
C SER A 55 -17.56 16.27 -1.06
N GLN A 56 -16.45 15.55 -0.87
CA GLN A 56 -16.11 14.36 -1.64
C GLN A 56 -16.90 13.11 -1.21
N ALA A 57 -17.68 13.17 -0.14
CA ALA A 57 -18.52 12.03 0.22
C ALA A 57 -19.67 11.89 -0.79
N ASP A 58 -19.83 10.68 -1.33
CA ASP A 58 -20.85 10.38 -2.34
C ASP A 58 -22.09 9.71 -1.74
N ASP A 59 -21.92 9.06 -0.59
CA ASP A 59 -23.02 8.44 0.14
C ASP A 59 -23.90 9.49 0.87
N PRO A 60 -25.19 9.63 0.54
CA PRO A 60 -26.09 10.54 1.25
C PRO A 60 -26.19 10.26 2.76
N ALA A 61 -25.93 9.01 3.19
CA ALA A 61 -25.97 8.63 4.60
C ALA A 61 -24.79 9.15 5.42
N PHE A 62 -23.77 9.76 4.79
CA PHE A 62 -22.70 10.50 5.46
C PHE A 62 -23.16 11.87 5.96
N PHE A 63 -24.21 12.43 5.37
CA PHE A 63 -24.75 13.73 5.73
C PHE A 63 -25.99 13.60 6.62
N LEU A 64 -26.16 14.56 7.52
CA LEU A 64 -27.39 14.76 8.30
C LEU A 64 -28.33 15.75 7.62
N SER A 65 -27.79 16.64 6.79
CA SER A 65 -28.55 17.60 5.98
C SER A 65 -28.74 17.11 4.55
N ASP A 66 -29.93 17.32 3.98
CA ASP A 66 -30.19 17.06 2.56
C ASP A 66 -29.30 17.90 1.63
N ASN A 67 -28.80 19.04 2.11
CA ASN A 67 -27.86 19.92 1.39
C ASN A 67 -26.43 19.80 1.92
N GLY A 68 -26.14 18.80 2.76
CA GLY A 68 -24.85 18.67 3.44
C GLY A 68 -23.69 18.64 2.45
N LYS A 69 -23.80 17.85 1.37
CA LYS A 69 -22.75 17.73 0.36
C LYS A 69 -22.23 19.05 -0.23
N THR A 70 -23.08 20.07 -0.35
CA THR A 70 -22.71 21.35 -0.98
C THR A 70 -22.80 22.54 0.00
N SER A 71 -23.03 22.28 1.28
CA SER A 71 -23.13 23.33 2.29
C SER A 71 -22.58 22.86 3.63
N PRO A 72 -21.29 23.17 3.92
CA PRO A 72 -20.69 22.91 5.22
C PRO A 72 -21.51 23.51 6.37
N ARG A 73 -22.15 24.66 6.12
CA ARG A 73 -23.03 25.32 7.07
C ARG A 73 -24.30 24.51 7.35
N ALA A 74 -24.99 24.05 6.32
CA ALA A 74 -26.23 23.28 6.50
C ALA A 74 -25.96 21.95 7.21
N GLU A 75 -24.82 21.31 6.93
CA GLU A 75 -24.41 20.10 7.63
C GLU A 75 -24.04 20.37 9.09
N LEU A 76 -23.36 21.49 9.37
CA LEU A 76 -22.99 21.88 10.74
C LEU A 76 -24.24 22.13 11.59
N GLU A 77 -25.20 22.89 11.06
CA GLU A 77 -26.47 23.20 11.71
C GLU A 77 -27.28 21.91 11.97
N ALA A 78 -27.37 21.01 10.98
CA ALA A 78 -28.06 19.72 11.14
C ALA A 78 -27.34 18.79 12.14
N THR A 79 -26.01 18.77 12.13
CA THR A 79 -25.21 17.99 13.09
C THR A 79 -25.45 18.49 14.50
N LEU A 80 -25.38 19.81 14.72
CA LEU A 80 -25.62 20.43 16.02
C LEU A 80 -27.03 20.15 16.55
N GLU A 81 -28.05 20.21 15.69
CA GLU A 81 -29.42 19.85 16.08
C GLU A 81 -29.50 18.37 16.46
N ALA A 82 -28.93 17.48 15.65
CA ALA A 82 -29.05 16.04 15.82
C ALA A 82 -28.32 15.51 17.07
N ILE A 83 -27.15 16.05 17.42
CA ILE A 83 -26.40 15.62 18.62
C ILE A 83 -27.08 16.03 19.94
N GLN A 84 -27.95 17.05 19.90
CA GLN A 84 -28.70 17.55 21.05
C GLN A 84 -30.08 16.88 21.21
N GLN A 85 -30.51 16.06 20.25
CA GLN A 85 -31.77 15.35 20.36
C GLN A 85 -31.77 14.41 21.56
N LEU A 86 -32.95 14.24 22.16
CA LEU A 86 -33.13 13.26 23.23
C LEU A 86 -33.16 11.86 22.63
N GLY A 87 -32.40 10.95 23.22
CA GLY A 87 -32.34 9.56 22.78
C GLY A 87 -31.03 8.91 23.16
N GLY A 88 -30.77 7.75 22.59
CA GLY A 88 -29.51 7.03 22.76
C GLY A 88 -29.47 5.79 21.87
N GLY A 89 -28.41 5.00 22.03
CA GLY A 89 -28.13 3.84 21.17
C GLY A 89 -27.46 4.23 19.87
N ASP A 90 -27.04 3.23 19.10
CA ASP A 90 -26.09 3.39 18.00
C ASP A 90 -26.59 4.25 16.83
N SER A 91 -27.92 4.46 16.72
CA SER A 91 -28.51 5.34 15.72
C SER A 91 -28.47 6.82 16.08
N HIS A 92 -28.16 7.15 17.34
CA HIS A 92 -28.03 8.52 17.79
C HIS A 92 -26.89 9.24 17.06
N ALA A 93 -27.06 10.52 16.73
CA ALA A 93 -26.06 11.26 15.93
C ALA A 93 -24.66 11.25 16.58
N ARG A 94 -24.60 11.32 17.91
CA ARG A 94 -23.33 11.21 18.67
C ARG A 94 -22.62 9.86 18.54
N CYS A 95 -23.38 8.78 18.31
CA CYS A 95 -22.81 7.44 18.12
C CYS A 95 -22.48 7.15 16.65
N ARG A 96 -23.20 7.81 15.73
CA ARG A 96 -22.90 7.77 14.29
C ARG A 96 -21.71 8.66 13.92
N PHE A 97 -21.59 9.79 14.59
CA PHE A 97 -20.61 10.85 14.33
C PHE A 97 -19.83 11.26 15.60
N PRO A 98 -19.07 10.33 16.21
CA PRO A 98 -18.33 10.60 17.44
C PRO A 98 -17.21 11.64 17.28
N ALA A 99 -16.53 11.70 16.13
CA ALA A 99 -15.48 12.70 15.90
C ALA A 99 -16.10 14.10 15.77
N ARG A 100 -17.21 14.21 15.02
CA ARG A 100 -17.94 15.48 14.89
C ARG A 100 -18.54 15.95 16.22
N ASP A 101 -19.10 15.05 17.04
CA ASP A 101 -19.63 15.39 18.38
C ASP A 101 -18.50 15.87 19.30
N THR A 102 -17.37 15.16 19.32
CA THR A 102 -16.22 15.53 20.15
C THR A 102 -15.72 16.92 19.77
N TRP A 103 -15.46 17.16 18.49
CA TRP A 103 -15.02 18.47 18.02
C TRP A 103 -16.04 19.58 18.34
N LEU A 104 -17.34 19.36 18.12
CA LEU A 104 -18.37 20.37 18.42
C LEU A 104 -18.41 20.74 19.91
N ARG A 105 -18.17 19.79 20.81
CA ARG A 105 -18.11 20.03 22.27
C ARG A 105 -16.86 20.78 22.70
N GLU A 106 -15.77 20.67 21.94
CA GLU A 106 -14.57 21.48 22.16
C GLU A 106 -14.80 22.94 21.73
N GLN A 107 -15.62 23.17 20.70
CA GLN A 107 -15.91 24.51 20.17
C GLN A 107 -17.06 25.22 20.90
N LEU A 108 -18.02 24.47 21.45
CA LEU A 108 -19.28 24.99 22.00
C LEU A 108 -19.58 24.41 23.38
N GLU A 109 -20.16 25.24 24.26
CA GLU A 109 -20.67 24.79 25.55
C GLU A 109 -22.01 24.04 25.38
N LEU A 110 -21.94 22.73 25.09
CA LEU A 110 -23.12 21.88 24.92
C LEU A 110 -23.51 21.17 26.22
N PRO A 111 -24.80 20.83 26.42
CA PRO A 111 -25.24 20.04 27.57
C PRO A 111 -24.52 18.68 27.64
N ASP A 112 -24.01 18.35 28.83
CA ASP A 112 -23.35 17.08 29.11
C ASP A 112 -24.36 15.97 29.46
N THR A 113 -25.29 15.73 28.53
CA THR A 113 -26.24 14.62 28.66
C THR A 113 -25.50 13.33 28.26
N PRO A 114 -25.43 12.30 29.11
CA PRO A 114 -24.76 11.06 28.74
C PRO A 114 -25.53 10.34 27.64
N VAL A 115 -24.81 9.92 26.60
CA VAL A 115 -25.31 9.03 25.54
C VAL A 115 -24.40 7.81 25.52
N ASN A 116 -25.00 6.63 25.48
CA ASN A 116 -24.28 5.36 25.41
C ASN A 116 -24.21 4.91 23.95
N CYS A 117 -23.00 4.62 23.47
CA CYS A 117 -22.70 4.22 22.10
C CYS A 117 -22.05 2.84 22.08
N PRO A 118 -22.77 1.77 22.47
CA PRO A 118 -22.17 0.47 22.74
C PRO A 118 -21.46 -0.13 21.52
N ALA A 119 -21.99 0.04 20.30
CA ALA A 119 -21.34 -0.50 19.11
C ALA A 119 -20.01 0.20 18.80
N PHE A 120 -19.95 1.53 18.96
CA PHE A 120 -18.71 2.29 18.77
C PHE A 120 -17.69 1.96 19.87
N GLU A 121 -18.13 1.90 21.13
CA GLU A 121 -17.28 1.57 22.28
C GLU A 121 -16.69 0.15 22.17
N GLU A 122 -17.51 -0.83 21.76
CA GLU A 122 -17.06 -2.21 21.52
C GLU A 122 -16.07 -2.29 20.35
N TRP A 123 -16.36 -1.59 19.25
CA TRP A 123 -15.50 -1.53 18.07
C TRP A 123 -14.14 -0.91 18.40
N ALA A 124 -14.12 0.29 19.00
CA ALA A 124 -12.88 0.99 19.37
C ALA A 124 -12.11 0.19 20.43
N GLY A 125 -12.80 -0.41 21.40
CA GLY A 125 -12.20 -1.27 22.41
C GLY A 125 -11.62 -2.57 21.85
N THR A 126 -12.19 -3.12 20.78
CA THR A 126 -11.63 -4.29 20.09
C THR A 126 -10.35 -3.95 19.33
N LEU A 127 -10.28 -2.75 18.74
CA LEU A 127 -9.07 -2.25 18.09
C LEU A 127 -7.96 -1.92 19.08
N ASN A 128 -8.33 -1.46 20.29
CA ASN A 128 -7.44 -1.18 21.42
C ASN A 128 -6.14 -0.48 21.00
N THR A 129 -6.23 0.61 20.25
CA THR A 129 -5.09 1.21 19.55
C THR A 129 -4.38 2.26 20.40
N GLU A 130 -3.06 2.10 20.56
CA GLU A 130 -2.18 3.10 21.20
C GLU A 130 -1.36 3.87 20.16
N LYS A 131 -0.90 3.20 19.10
CA LYS A 131 -0.08 3.82 18.06
C LYS A 131 -0.64 3.55 16.68
N VAL A 132 -0.37 4.46 15.76
CA VAL A 132 -0.76 4.31 14.35
C VAL A 132 0.51 4.32 13.51
N THR A 133 0.64 3.33 12.63
CA THR A 133 1.81 3.16 11.75
C THR A 133 1.37 3.24 10.30
N LEU A 134 1.88 4.21 9.54
CA LEU A 134 1.69 4.28 8.08
C LEU A 134 2.60 3.25 7.42
N VAL A 135 2.02 2.23 6.80
CA VAL A 135 2.76 1.18 6.09
C VAL A 135 2.74 1.47 4.60
N PHE A 136 3.91 1.46 3.98
CA PHE A 136 4.11 1.63 2.55
C PHE A 136 4.68 0.36 1.94
N ALA A 137 3.96 -0.23 0.99
CA ALA A 137 4.47 -1.30 0.15
C ALA A 137 5.19 -0.69 -1.06
N ALA A 138 6.47 -1.05 -1.27
CA ALA A 138 7.32 -0.54 -2.36
C ALA A 138 6.73 -0.80 -3.75
N SER A 139 7.05 -0.01 -4.77
CA SER A 139 6.41 -0.12 -6.11
C SER A 139 6.60 -1.49 -6.79
N TYR A 140 5.54 -2.05 -7.40
CA TYR A 140 5.58 -3.31 -8.15
C TYR A 140 5.13 -3.14 -9.61
N LEU A 141 6.08 -3.17 -10.54
CA LEU A 141 5.85 -2.81 -11.95
C LEU A 141 5.13 -3.89 -12.79
N ASN A 142 4.91 -5.10 -12.25
CA ASN A 142 4.29 -6.18 -13.02
C ASN A 142 2.75 -6.08 -13.08
N SER A 143 2.13 -5.17 -12.32
CA SER A 143 0.70 -4.84 -12.43
C SER A 143 0.48 -3.33 -12.43
N PRO A 144 -0.36 -2.77 -13.32
CA PRO A 144 -0.72 -1.35 -13.32
C PRO A 144 -1.32 -0.88 -11.99
N SER A 145 -2.07 -1.73 -11.28
CA SER A 145 -2.70 -1.39 -10.00
C SER A 145 -1.69 -1.27 -8.84
N SER A 146 -0.55 -1.96 -8.94
CA SER A 146 0.50 -2.01 -7.90
C SER A 146 1.74 -1.17 -8.27
N MET A 147 1.72 -0.54 -9.46
CA MET A 147 2.87 0.15 -10.06
C MET A 147 3.37 1.35 -9.24
N PHE A 148 2.49 2.02 -8.51
CA PHE A 148 2.80 3.27 -7.78
C PHE A 148 3.06 3.09 -6.29
N GLY A 149 3.02 1.85 -5.79
CA GLY A 149 3.03 1.59 -4.36
C GLY A 149 1.62 1.40 -3.80
N HIS A 150 1.52 1.04 -2.52
CA HIS A 150 0.27 1.06 -1.78
C HIS A 150 0.55 1.49 -0.35
N THR A 151 -0.39 2.21 0.25
CA THR A 151 -0.31 2.66 1.65
C THR A 151 -1.54 2.22 2.41
N PHE A 152 -1.36 1.88 3.68
CA PHE A 152 -2.42 1.58 4.65
C PHE A 152 -1.94 1.96 6.04
N LEU A 153 -2.85 2.17 6.99
CA LEU A 153 -2.51 2.44 8.39
C LEU A 153 -2.63 1.14 9.19
N ARG A 154 -1.63 0.81 9.99
CA ARG A 154 -1.70 -0.26 10.99
C ARG A 154 -2.02 0.36 12.35
N LEU A 155 -2.93 -0.28 13.07
CA LEU A 155 -3.43 0.12 14.38
C LEU A 155 -2.79 -0.76 15.44
N ASP A 156 -1.76 -0.22 16.10
CA ASP A 156 -0.89 -0.94 17.00
C ASP A 156 -1.45 -0.90 18.43
N PRO A 157 -1.74 -2.05 19.05
CA PRO A 157 -2.18 -2.08 20.43
C PRO A 157 -1.02 -1.80 21.40
N PRO A 158 -1.33 -1.48 22.67
CA PRO A 158 -0.31 -1.35 23.72
C PRO A 158 0.69 -2.50 23.71
N GLN A 159 1.96 -2.16 23.63
CA GLN A 159 3.07 -3.10 23.60
C GLN A 159 3.63 -3.26 25.03
N ASP A 160 2.81 -3.78 25.95
CA ASP A 160 3.20 -3.94 27.35
C ASP A 160 4.15 -5.14 27.57
N ASP A 161 4.11 -6.14 26.69
CA ASP A 161 4.86 -7.39 26.77
C ASP A 161 5.61 -7.71 25.45
N GLU A 162 6.74 -8.42 25.52
CA GLU A 162 7.51 -8.90 24.34
C GLU A 162 6.71 -9.86 23.41
N GLU A 163 5.50 -10.27 23.81
CA GLU A 163 4.64 -11.23 23.08
C GLU A 163 3.55 -10.55 22.22
N THR A 164 3.45 -9.21 22.18
CA THR A 164 2.40 -8.57 21.38
C THR A 164 2.64 -8.80 19.88
N ASP A 165 1.90 -9.74 19.31
CA ASP A 165 2.00 -10.10 17.90
C ASP A 165 1.30 -9.05 17.03
N LEU A 166 2.11 -8.10 16.53
CA LEU A 166 1.66 -7.08 15.59
C LEU A 166 1.00 -7.67 14.33
N LEU A 167 1.19 -8.96 14.00
CA LEU A 167 0.52 -9.61 12.88
C LEU A 167 -1.00 -9.68 13.06
N LEU A 168 -1.48 -9.67 14.30
CA LEU A 168 -2.90 -9.66 14.66
C LEU A 168 -3.46 -8.24 14.81
N ALA A 169 -2.62 -7.20 14.69
CA ALA A 169 -3.07 -5.82 14.64
C ALA A 169 -4.04 -5.61 13.48
N ASN A 170 -4.92 -4.62 13.62
CA ASN A 170 -5.84 -4.25 12.56
C ASN A 170 -5.20 -3.19 11.64
N THR A 171 -5.72 -3.09 10.42
CA THR A 171 -5.29 -2.10 9.44
C THR A 171 -6.47 -1.35 8.89
N ILE A 172 -6.30 -0.06 8.59
CA ILE A 172 -7.23 0.76 7.81
C ILE A 172 -6.65 0.89 6.40
N SER A 173 -7.41 0.47 5.40
CA SER A 173 -7.07 0.63 3.99
C SER A 173 -8.25 1.19 3.23
N TYR A 174 -7.99 1.84 2.10
CA TYR A 174 -9.04 2.32 1.19
C TYR A 174 -8.82 1.72 -0.19
N ALA A 175 -9.85 1.13 -0.76
CA ALA A 175 -9.76 0.44 -2.04
C ALA A 175 -11.05 0.62 -2.85
N ALA A 176 -10.93 0.50 -4.17
CA ALA A 176 -12.08 0.38 -5.05
C ALA A 176 -12.82 -0.94 -4.76
N ASP A 177 -14.12 -0.85 -4.49
CA ASP A 177 -15.02 -2.00 -4.46
C ASP A 177 -15.34 -2.42 -5.91
N ALA A 178 -14.40 -3.18 -6.48
CA ALA A 178 -14.59 -3.81 -7.77
C ALA A 178 -15.21 -5.19 -7.58
N ALA A 179 -16.37 -5.40 -8.19
CA ALA A 179 -16.97 -6.73 -8.26
C ALA A 179 -15.93 -7.74 -8.80
N GLU A 180 -15.92 -8.92 -8.19
CA GLU A 180 -14.92 -10.01 -8.32
C GLU A 180 -14.65 -10.54 -9.75
N HIS A 181 -15.27 -9.93 -10.77
CA HIS A 181 -15.28 -10.36 -12.17
C HIS A 181 -14.75 -9.31 -13.17
N ASP A 182 -14.28 -8.15 -12.71
CA ASP A 182 -13.72 -7.14 -13.62
C ASP A 182 -12.27 -7.50 -14.00
N SER A 183 -11.99 -7.62 -15.30
CA SER A 183 -10.62 -7.82 -15.81
C SER A 183 -9.70 -6.65 -15.38
N GLU A 184 -8.43 -6.91 -15.10
CA GLU A 184 -7.44 -5.89 -14.67
C GLU A 184 -7.39 -4.64 -15.58
N LEU A 185 -7.64 -4.81 -16.89
CA LEU A 185 -7.69 -3.69 -17.85
C LEU A 185 -8.95 -2.82 -17.69
N LEU A 186 -10.11 -3.45 -17.41
CA LEU A 186 -11.35 -2.75 -17.14
C LEU A 186 -11.28 -2.04 -15.79
N PHE A 187 -10.65 -2.68 -14.81
CA PHE A 187 -10.32 -2.10 -13.51
C PHE A 187 -9.43 -0.86 -13.65
N ALA A 188 -8.33 -0.96 -14.40
CA ALA A 188 -7.46 0.18 -14.67
C ALA A 188 -8.18 1.32 -15.41
N TYR A 189 -8.98 1.02 -16.44
CA TYR A 189 -9.74 2.04 -17.17
C TYR A 189 -10.77 2.74 -16.28
N ARG A 190 -11.62 2.00 -15.56
CA ARG A 190 -12.65 2.58 -14.68
C ARG A 190 -12.03 3.30 -13.48
N GLY A 191 -10.94 2.77 -12.90
CA GLY A 191 -10.20 3.44 -11.83
C GLY A 191 -9.61 4.79 -12.26
N ILE A 192 -9.16 4.92 -13.51
CA ILE A 192 -8.67 6.21 -14.05
C ILE A 192 -9.81 7.25 -14.16
N PHE A 193 -11.05 6.83 -14.35
CA PHE A 193 -12.19 7.72 -14.62
C PHE A 193 -13.23 7.80 -13.49
N GLY A 194 -12.92 7.35 -12.26
CA GLY A 194 -13.86 7.45 -11.14
C GLY A 194 -15.01 6.44 -11.17
N GLY A 195 -14.82 5.29 -11.82
CA GLY A 195 -15.88 4.34 -12.13
C GLY A 195 -16.19 3.29 -11.05
N TYR A 196 -15.57 3.38 -9.88
CA TYR A 196 -15.80 2.45 -8.76
C TYR A 196 -16.11 3.22 -7.47
N PRO A 197 -17.08 2.73 -6.67
CA PRO A 197 -17.18 3.17 -5.29
C PRO A 197 -15.93 2.71 -4.55
N GLY A 198 -15.28 3.63 -3.85
CA GLY A 198 -14.22 3.34 -2.91
C GLY A 198 -14.79 3.16 -1.51
N ILE A 199 -14.23 2.18 -0.80
CA ILE A 199 -14.62 1.83 0.56
C ILE A 199 -13.40 1.80 1.47
N THR A 200 -13.61 2.23 2.70
CA THR A 200 -12.64 2.05 3.79
C THR A 200 -12.84 0.67 4.38
N SER A 201 -11.78 -0.13 4.47
CA SER A 201 -11.86 -1.49 5.00
C SER A 201 -10.89 -1.70 6.15
N ILE A 202 -11.36 -2.42 7.16
CA ILE A 202 -10.59 -2.79 8.33
C ILE A 202 -10.28 -4.28 8.27
N LYS A 203 -8.98 -4.61 8.22
CA LYS A 203 -8.53 -6.01 8.06
C LYS A 203 -7.34 -6.32 8.96
N PRO A 204 -7.15 -7.58 9.36
CA PRO A 204 -5.95 -8.00 10.07
C PRO A 204 -4.67 -7.75 9.27
N TYR A 205 -3.60 -7.36 9.94
CA TYR A 205 -2.33 -7.00 9.30
C TYR A 205 -1.67 -8.18 8.59
N TYR A 206 -1.79 -9.41 9.10
CA TYR A 206 -1.27 -10.60 8.44
C TYR A 206 -1.83 -10.79 7.01
N GLU A 207 -3.06 -10.34 6.73
CA GLU A 207 -3.64 -10.42 5.38
C GLU A 207 -2.92 -9.46 4.43
N MET A 208 -2.57 -8.27 4.91
CA MET A 208 -1.83 -7.26 4.15
C MET A 208 -0.38 -7.67 3.93
N ILE A 209 0.28 -8.28 4.92
CA ILE A 209 1.62 -8.87 4.74
C ILE A 209 1.57 -9.98 3.70
N ARG A 210 0.62 -10.92 3.84
CA ARG A 210 0.50 -12.03 2.89
C ARG A 210 0.29 -11.53 1.47
N LEU A 211 -0.55 -10.50 1.29
CA LEU A 211 -0.79 -9.91 -0.03
C LEU A 211 0.47 -9.22 -0.58
N TYR A 212 1.03 -8.27 0.15
CA TYR A 212 2.08 -7.40 -0.40
C TYR A 212 3.49 -7.98 -0.27
N ASN A 213 3.84 -8.57 0.86
CA ASN A 213 5.17 -9.07 1.15
C ASN A 213 5.38 -10.50 0.63
N ASP A 214 4.42 -11.38 0.87
CA ASP A 214 4.55 -12.81 0.52
C ASP A 214 4.16 -13.07 -0.94
N ILE A 215 3.02 -12.55 -1.41
CA ILE A 215 2.51 -12.82 -2.77
C ILE A 215 3.07 -11.83 -3.81
N GLU A 216 3.00 -10.53 -3.55
CA GLU A 216 3.52 -9.53 -4.49
C GLU A 216 5.05 -9.33 -4.38
N HIS A 217 5.67 -9.89 -3.34
CA HIS A 217 7.11 -9.82 -3.08
C HIS A 217 7.64 -8.39 -2.99
N ARG A 218 6.94 -7.56 -2.21
CA ARG A 218 7.24 -6.14 -2.03
C ARG A 218 7.77 -5.90 -0.63
N ASP A 219 8.90 -5.21 -0.56
CA ASP A 219 9.41 -4.74 0.71
C ASP A 219 8.41 -3.75 1.31
N LEU A 220 8.27 -3.79 2.63
CA LEU A 220 7.41 -2.87 3.37
C LEU A 220 8.25 -1.92 4.20
N TRP A 221 7.83 -0.66 4.21
CA TRP A 221 8.33 0.37 5.11
C TRP A 221 7.22 0.74 6.08
N GLU A 222 7.48 0.63 7.37
CA GLU A 222 6.54 0.88 8.45
C GLU A 222 6.94 2.19 9.14
N TYR A 223 6.15 3.25 8.97
CA TYR A 223 6.41 4.60 9.50
C TYR A 223 5.47 4.88 10.68
N THR A 224 5.94 4.67 11.90
CA THR A 224 5.16 4.94 13.11
C THR A 224 4.93 6.43 13.25
N LEU A 225 3.67 6.84 13.36
CA LEU A 225 3.28 8.24 13.49
C LEU A 225 3.45 8.68 14.95
N ASN A 226 3.86 9.92 15.16
CA ASN A 226 4.01 10.52 16.49
C ASN A 226 2.71 11.14 17.01
N LEU A 227 1.57 10.50 16.75
CA LEU A 227 0.25 10.93 17.24
C LEU A 227 0.14 10.73 18.75
N ASP A 228 -0.49 11.67 19.45
CA ASP A 228 -0.90 11.46 20.84
C ASP A 228 -2.21 10.66 20.92
N GLN A 229 -2.59 10.21 22.11
CA GLN A 229 -3.77 9.37 22.27
C GLN A 229 -5.08 10.07 21.86
N GLN A 230 -5.20 11.38 22.07
CA GLN A 230 -6.41 12.11 21.66
C GLN A 230 -6.53 12.17 20.14
N GLU A 231 -5.40 12.33 19.44
CA GLU A 231 -5.34 12.29 17.99
C GLU A 231 -5.63 10.87 17.45
N VAL A 232 -5.11 9.83 18.10
CA VAL A 232 -5.44 8.43 17.77
C VAL A 232 -6.93 8.15 17.96
N ASP A 233 -7.51 8.59 19.07
CA ASP A 233 -8.94 8.43 19.36
C ASP A 233 -9.80 9.18 18.32
N THR A 234 -9.36 10.37 17.89
CA THR A 234 -10.01 11.15 16.82
C THR A 234 -9.93 10.43 15.47
N LEU A 235 -8.76 9.84 15.14
CA LEU A 235 -8.57 9.04 13.94
C LEU A 235 -9.53 7.85 13.91
N LEU A 236 -9.65 7.12 15.02
CA LEU A 236 -10.57 5.98 15.14
C LEU A 236 -12.04 6.44 15.07
N ALA A 237 -12.37 7.51 15.79
CA ALA A 237 -13.72 8.08 15.79
C ALA A 237 -14.14 8.51 14.38
N HIS A 238 -13.25 9.16 13.62
CA HIS A 238 -13.57 9.57 12.26
C HIS A 238 -13.56 8.38 11.28
N THR A 239 -12.69 7.39 11.49
CA THR A 239 -12.73 6.13 10.72
C THR A 239 -14.08 5.44 10.85
N TRP A 240 -14.65 5.40 12.07
CA TRP A 240 -16.01 4.88 12.31
C TRP A 240 -17.09 5.63 11.51
N GLU A 241 -16.95 6.94 11.34
CA GLU A 241 -17.90 7.77 10.56
C GLU A 241 -17.93 7.43 9.07
N ILE A 242 -16.79 6.94 8.54
CA ILE A 242 -16.58 6.74 7.10
C ILE A 242 -16.49 5.27 6.67
N GLN A 243 -16.29 4.32 7.59
CA GLN A 243 -16.00 2.91 7.24
C GLN A 243 -17.05 2.24 6.33
N ASP A 244 -18.32 2.64 6.46
CA ASP A 244 -19.44 2.12 5.66
C ASP A 244 -19.99 3.17 4.68
N LYS A 245 -19.16 4.11 4.22
CA LYS A 245 -19.56 5.19 3.32
C LYS A 245 -18.80 5.12 2.00
N ASN A 246 -19.54 5.34 0.92
CA ASN A 246 -18.97 5.41 -0.41
C ASN A 246 -18.39 6.78 -0.69
N PHE A 247 -17.19 6.76 -1.26
CA PHE A 247 -16.50 7.88 -1.86
C PHE A 247 -16.09 7.44 -3.28
N ASP A 248 -16.16 8.30 -4.27
CA ASP A 248 -15.71 7.97 -5.61
C ASP A 248 -14.20 7.66 -5.57
N TYR A 249 -13.79 6.56 -6.21
CA TYR A 249 -12.39 6.16 -6.29
C TYR A 249 -11.76 6.65 -7.59
N TYR A 250 -10.82 7.58 -7.49
CA TYR A 250 -10.00 8.02 -8.61
C TYR A 250 -8.56 7.56 -8.42
N PHE A 251 -8.03 6.84 -9.40
CA PHE A 251 -6.72 6.19 -9.30
C PHE A 251 -5.56 7.18 -9.08
N PHE A 252 -5.69 8.41 -9.59
CA PHE A 252 -4.60 9.38 -9.58
C PHE A 252 -4.60 10.29 -8.35
N ASP A 253 -5.74 10.80 -7.91
CA ASP A 253 -5.88 11.74 -6.80
C ASP A 253 -6.65 11.12 -5.62
N GLU A 254 -7.92 10.76 -5.76
CA GLU A 254 -8.78 10.24 -4.67
C GLU A 254 -8.60 8.73 -4.42
N ASN A 255 -7.34 8.32 -4.30
CA ASN A 255 -6.95 6.93 -4.09
C ASN A 255 -6.67 6.62 -2.60
N CYS A 256 -6.17 5.41 -2.35
CA CYS A 256 -5.80 4.95 -1.01
C CYS A 256 -4.91 5.93 -0.24
N ALA A 257 -3.88 6.48 -0.88
CA ALA A 257 -2.92 7.35 -0.21
C ALA A 257 -3.58 8.66 0.22
N TYR A 258 -4.40 9.25 -0.64
CA TYR A 258 -5.14 10.48 -0.35
C TYR A 258 -6.09 10.33 0.84
N ARG A 259 -6.89 9.26 0.88
CA ARG A 259 -7.86 9.06 1.96
C ARG A 259 -7.18 8.83 3.31
N LEU A 260 -6.00 8.23 3.34
CA LEU A 260 -5.23 8.10 4.57
C LEU A 260 -4.63 9.44 5.03
N LEU A 261 -4.19 10.30 4.10
CA LEU A 261 -3.79 11.67 4.46
C LEU A 261 -4.98 12.45 5.04
N ALA A 262 -6.18 12.30 4.48
CA ALA A 262 -7.39 12.93 5.01
C ALA A 262 -7.70 12.47 6.44
N LEU A 263 -7.52 11.17 6.74
CA LEU A 263 -7.66 10.64 8.10
C LEU A 263 -6.61 11.21 9.06
N ILE A 264 -5.36 11.37 8.61
CA ILE A 264 -4.29 11.96 9.42
C ILE A 264 -4.56 13.45 9.68
N ASP A 265 -4.97 14.22 8.66
CA ASP A 265 -5.34 15.63 8.80
C ASP A 265 -6.57 15.81 9.73
N ALA A 266 -7.52 14.86 9.71
CA ALA A 266 -8.65 14.87 10.63
C ALA A 266 -8.22 14.61 12.09
N ALA A 267 -7.23 13.72 12.27
CA ALA A 267 -6.69 13.36 13.57
C ALA A 267 -5.84 14.48 14.19
N ARG A 268 -5.00 15.14 13.38
CA ARG A 268 -4.13 16.25 13.78
C ARG A 268 -4.38 17.47 12.89
N PRO A 269 -5.33 18.35 13.25
CA PRO A 269 -5.60 19.55 12.47
C PRO A 269 -4.37 20.46 12.30
N GLY A 270 -4.18 20.98 11.08
CA GLY A 270 -3.10 21.93 10.74
C GLY A 270 -1.84 21.28 10.16
N THR A 271 -1.88 19.99 9.85
CA THR A 271 -0.84 19.30 9.04
C THR A 271 -0.94 19.63 7.56
N ASP A 272 -2.13 20.01 7.09
CA ASP A 272 -2.43 20.43 5.71
C ASP A 272 -1.87 19.46 4.64
N LEU A 273 -1.85 18.15 4.92
CA LEU A 273 -1.26 17.14 4.03
C LEU A 273 -2.03 17.05 2.71
N LEU A 274 -3.33 17.29 2.73
CA LEU A 274 -4.15 17.30 1.52
C LEU A 274 -3.82 18.46 0.58
N ASP A 275 -3.25 19.56 1.07
CA ASP A 275 -2.89 20.72 0.24
C ASP A 275 -1.66 20.43 -0.64
N GLU A 276 -0.83 19.46 -0.27
CA GLU A 276 0.29 18.97 -1.08
C GLU A 276 -0.18 18.17 -2.32
N VAL A 277 -1.43 17.67 -2.28
CA VAL A 277 -2.03 16.90 -3.38
C VAL A 277 -2.46 17.83 -4.49
N SER A 278 -1.54 18.14 -5.41
CA SER A 278 -1.84 19.03 -6.54
C SER A 278 -2.66 18.37 -7.65
N THR A 279 -2.22 17.22 -8.14
CA THR A 279 -2.82 16.53 -9.30
C THR A 279 -2.88 15.02 -9.12
N HIS A 280 -1.96 14.46 -8.32
CA HIS A 280 -1.86 13.04 -8.08
C HIS A 280 -1.41 12.80 -6.64
N ALA A 281 -2.03 11.85 -5.94
CA ALA A 281 -1.58 11.34 -4.65
C ALA A 281 -0.80 10.04 -4.89
N ILE A 282 0.51 10.15 -5.15
CA ILE A 282 1.36 8.98 -5.35
C ILE A 282 1.81 8.48 -3.97
N PRO A 283 1.61 7.19 -3.62
CA PRO A 283 1.95 6.64 -2.31
C PRO A 283 3.38 6.96 -1.78
N SER A 284 4.39 6.99 -2.65
CA SER A 284 5.75 7.37 -2.24
C SER A 284 5.92 8.87 -1.92
N ASP A 285 5.15 9.73 -2.60
CA ASP A 285 5.15 11.17 -2.30
C ASP A 285 4.32 11.46 -1.03
N THR A 286 3.24 10.72 -0.77
CA THR A 286 2.45 10.90 0.46
C THR A 286 3.25 10.57 1.72
N VAL A 287 4.04 9.49 1.69
CA VAL A 287 4.99 9.16 2.76
C VAL A 287 6.02 10.28 2.94
N ARG A 288 6.49 10.88 1.84
CA ARG A 288 7.41 12.02 1.88
C ARG A 288 6.78 13.23 2.57
N TRP A 289 5.52 13.56 2.25
CA TRP A 289 4.81 14.67 2.88
C TRP A 289 4.58 14.44 4.37
N VAL A 290 4.19 13.23 4.79
CA VAL A 290 4.05 12.87 6.21
C VAL A 290 5.38 13.02 6.96
N ARG A 291 6.49 12.59 6.35
CA ARG A 291 7.84 12.78 6.89
C ARG A 291 8.19 14.26 7.01
N ASP A 292 7.99 15.03 5.94
CA ASP A 292 8.40 16.43 5.87
C ASP A 292 7.54 17.32 6.79
N ALA A 293 6.30 16.92 7.09
CA ALA A 293 5.43 17.49 8.11
C ALA A 293 5.86 17.16 9.56
N GLY A 294 6.89 16.33 9.76
CA GLY A 294 7.41 15.99 11.08
C GLY A 294 6.52 15.03 11.88
N LEU A 295 5.72 14.20 11.19
CA LEU A 295 4.73 13.30 11.80
C LEU A 295 5.27 11.93 12.21
N LEU A 296 6.58 11.69 12.09
CA LEU A 296 7.17 10.37 12.27
C LEU A 296 7.91 10.25 13.61
N ASP A 297 7.71 9.14 14.30
CA ASP A 297 8.45 8.73 15.49
C ASP A 297 9.58 7.76 15.13
N SER A 298 9.25 6.65 14.45
CA SER A 298 10.19 5.61 14.05
C SER A 298 9.88 5.03 12.68
N ILE A 299 10.89 4.39 12.07
CA ILE A 299 10.78 3.80 10.73
C ILE A 299 11.37 2.39 10.80
N HIS A 300 10.63 1.39 10.33
CA HIS A 300 11.05 -0.01 10.32
C HIS A 300 10.97 -0.59 8.91
N TYR A 301 12.01 -1.31 8.51
CA TYR A 301 12.10 -1.99 7.21
C TYR A 301 11.76 -3.46 7.36
N ARG A 302 10.82 -3.94 6.56
CA ARG A 302 10.49 -5.35 6.44
C ARG A 302 10.82 -5.85 5.02
N PRO A 303 11.84 -6.70 4.85
CA PRO A 303 12.19 -7.25 3.55
C PRO A 303 11.08 -8.18 3.04
N SER A 304 10.89 -8.22 1.72
CA SER A 304 10.03 -9.20 1.07
C SER A 304 10.61 -10.60 1.07
N ALA A 305 9.76 -11.61 0.86
CA ALA A 305 10.20 -12.98 0.61
C ALA A 305 11.25 -13.05 -0.52
N ALA A 306 11.11 -12.26 -1.59
CA ALA A 306 12.10 -12.20 -2.67
C ALA A 306 13.43 -11.59 -2.23
N THR A 307 13.41 -10.48 -1.49
CA THR A 307 14.63 -9.83 -0.98
C THR A 307 15.35 -10.74 0.00
N SER A 308 14.62 -11.37 0.92
CA SER A 308 15.17 -12.33 1.89
C SER A 308 15.81 -13.53 1.19
N VAL A 309 15.11 -14.19 0.26
CA VAL A 309 15.65 -15.32 -0.50
C VAL A 309 16.89 -14.93 -1.31
N ALA A 310 16.84 -13.78 -2.00
CA ALA A 310 17.98 -13.30 -2.77
C ALA A 310 19.19 -13.04 -1.88
N HIS A 311 18.99 -12.42 -0.71
CA HIS A 311 20.06 -12.16 0.25
C HIS A 311 20.63 -13.46 0.84
N SER A 312 19.76 -14.40 1.23
CA SER A 312 20.17 -15.71 1.76
C SER A 312 21.03 -16.47 0.75
N LEU A 313 20.63 -16.49 -0.53
CA LEU A 313 21.41 -17.14 -1.60
C LEU A 313 22.71 -16.40 -1.91
N ASP A 314 22.69 -15.07 -2.01
CA ASP A 314 23.88 -14.26 -2.32
C ASP A 314 24.93 -14.33 -1.20
N SER A 315 24.51 -14.59 0.05
CA SER A 315 25.40 -14.76 1.21
C SER A 315 26.13 -16.11 1.22
N LEU A 316 25.66 -17.10 0.46
CA LEU A 316 26.32 -18.39 0.32
C LEU A 316 27.55 -18.29 -0.60
N PRO A 317 28.62 -19.06 -0.34
CA PRO A 317 29.70 -19.27 -1.31
C PRO A 317 29.16 -19.81 -2.65
N SER A 318 29.84 -19.49 -3.77
CA SER A 318 29.40 -19.89 -5.13
C SER A 318 29.14 -21.39 -5.30
N ASP A 319 29.93 -22.25 -4.64
CA ASP A 319 29.74 -23.70 -4.69
C ASP A 319 28.47 -24.11 -3.92
N HIS A 320 28.18 -23.45 -2.81
CA HIS A 320 26.99 -23.69 -1.98
C HIS A 320 25.71 -23.20 -2.67
N GLN A 321 25.78 -22.08 -3.40
CA GLN A 321 24.68 -21.63 -4.27
C GLN A 321 24.32 -22.68 -5.33
N THR A 322 25.35 -23.33 -5.91
CA THR A 322 25.14 -24.40 -6.90
C THR A 322 24.48 -25.63 -6.26
N ILE A 323 24.89 -25.99 -5.03
CA ILE A 323 24.27 -27.08 -4.26
C ILE A 323 22.81 -26.74 -3.92
N ALA A 324 22.53 -25.52 -3.44
CA ALA A 324 21.18 -25.06 -3.13
C ALA A 324 20.27 -25.13 -4.36
N ALA A 325 20.74 -24.63 -5.51
CA ALA A 325 20.00 -24.73 -6.77
C ALA A 325 19.79 -26.19 -7.20
N ALA A 326 20.79 -27.06 -7.01
CA ALA A 326 20.68 -28.48 -7.36
C ALA A 326 19.69 -29.23 -6.45
N LEU A 327 19.65 -28.88 -5.15
CA LEU A 327 18.66 -29.38 -4.19
C LEU A 327 17.24 -28.94 -4.57
N ALA A 328 17.05 -27.64 -4.82
CA ALA A 328 15.75 -27.06 -5.19
C ALA A 328 15.12 -27.72 -6.43
N ASN A 329 15.96 -28.05 -7.43
CA ASN A 329 15.54 -28.68 -8.68
C ASN A 329 15.54 -30.22 -8.61
N GLY A 330 15.90 -30.83 -7.48
CA GLY A 330 15.93 -32.29 -7.30
C GLY A 330 17.06 -33.01 -8.04
N TYR A 331 18.11 -32.30 -8.49
CA TYR A 331 19.31 -32.91 -9.08
C TYR A 331 20.23 -33.54 -8.02
N VAL A 332 20.17 -33.03 -6.80
CA VAL A 332 20.87 -33.54 -5.62
C VAL A 332 19.81 -33.82 -4.56
N ALA A 333 19.95 -34.94 -3.86
CA ALA A 333 19.07 -35.26 -2.74
C ALA A 333 19.59 -34.63 -1.44
N VAL A 334 18.70 -34.34 -0.49
CA VAL A 334 19.07 -33.74 0.81
C VAL A 334 20.07 -34.61 1.59
N ASN A 335 20.03 -35.93 1.38
CA ASN A 335 20.93 -36.91 1.99
C ASN A 335 22.13 -37.30 1.10
N ASP A 336 22.40 -36.55 0.03
CA ASP A 336 23.56 -36.78 -0.82
C ASP A 336 24.86 -36.51 -0.04
N PRO A 337 25.92 -37.32 -0.20
CA PRO A 337 27.21 -37.08 0.44
C PRO A 337 27.74 -35.67 0.24
N LYS A 338 27.50 -35.04 -0.92
CA LYS A 338 27.90 -33.66 -1.21
C LYS A 338 27.29 -32.62 -0.26
N VAL A 339 26.16 -32.94 0.37
CA VAL A 339 25.48 -32.09 1.35
C VAL A 339 25.86 -32.52 2.77
N LEU A 340 25.91 -33.83 3.02
CA LEU A 340 26.20 -34.39 4.35
C LEU A 340 27.64 -34.15 4.81
N GLU A 341 28.60 -34.07 3.88
CA GLU A 341 30.03 -33.85 4.15
C GLU A 341 30.40 -32.38 4.34
N LEU A 342 29.47 -31.45 4.11
CA LEU A 342 29.68 -30.03 4.38
C LEU A 342 29.83 -29.75 5.87
N ALA A 343 30.49 -28.64 6.20
CA ALA A 343 30.52 -28.17 7.57
C ALA A 343 29.09 -27.93 8.08
N LYS A 344 28.93 -28.04 9.39
CA LYS A 344 27.64 -27.95 10.07
C LYS A 344 26.87 -26.67 9.69
N ASP A 345 27.54 -25.53 9.76
CA ASP A 345 26.93 -24.21 9.51
C ASP A 345 26.62 -24.04 8.02
N ASP A 346 27.55 -24.39 7.13
CA ASP A 346 27.33 -24.39 5.68
C ASP A 346 26.11 -25.24 5.28
N ARG A 347 25.97 -26.42 5.90
CA ARG A 347 24.84 -27.30 5.64
C ARG A 347 23.53 -26.69 6.12
N ALA A 348 23.49 -26.09 7.30
CA ALA A 348 22.30 -25.41 7.79
C ALA A 348 21.88 -24.25 6.87
N GLN A 349 22.83 -23.38 6.53
CA GLN A 349 22.59 -22.21 5.68
C GLN A 349 22.11 -22.60 4.27
N ILE A 350 22.67 -23.66 3.67
CA ILE A 350 22.18 -24.18 2.39
C ILE A 350 20.74 -24.69 2.52
N LEU A 351 20.43 -25.44 3.58
CA LEU A 351 19.09 -26.00 3.76
C LEU A 351 18.04 -24.90 3.96
N ASP A 352 18.37 -23.88 4.77
CA ASP A 352 17.52 -22.71 5.02
C ASP A 352 17.29 -21.91 3.73
N ALA A 353 18.38 -21.50 3.05
CA ALA A 353 18.26 -20.74 1.79
C ALA A 353 17.54 -21.53 0.69
N THR A 354 17.74 -22.86 0.62
CA THR A 354 17.02 -23.72 -0.33
C THR A 354 15.54 -23.82 0.03
N TYR A 355 15.21 -23.95 1.32
CA TYR A 355 13.84 -24.02 1.78
C TYR A 355 13.08 -22.72 1.44
N ASP A 356 13.67 -21.56 1.75
CA ASP A 356 13.09 -20.26 1.45
C ASP A 356 12.92 -20.07 -0.06
N TYR A 357 13.91 -20.48 -0.86
CA TYR A 357 13.81 -20.45 -2.32
C TYR A 357 12.68 -21.35 -2.86
N VAL A 358 12.53 -22.58 -2.35
CA VAL A 358 11.44 -23.48 -2.77
C VAL A 358 10.09 -22.91 -2.39
N ARG A 359 9.97 -22.31 -1.21
CA ARG A 359 8.74 -21.64 -0.76
C ARG A 359 8.42 -20.45 -1.66
N TYR A 360 9.39 -19.58 -1.91
CA TYR A 360 9.25 -18.45 -2.84
C TYR A 360 8.80 -18.91 -4.22
N GLN A 361 9.40 -19.96 -4.79
CA GLN A 361 9.00 -20.48 -6.09
C GLN A 361 7.58 -21.10 -6.10
N SER A 362 7.14 -21.67 -4.98
CA SER A 362 5.77 -22.18 -4.83
C SER A 362 4.73 -21.06 -4.79
N GLU A 363 5.08 -19.89 -4.24
CA GLU A 363 4.18 -18.73 -4.10
C GLU A 363 4.23 -17.82 -5.35
N ALA A 364 5.42 -17.61 -5.92
CA ALA A 364 5.69 -16.69 -7.02
C ALA A 364 5.45 -17.29 -8.42
N GLU A 365 5.78 -18.58 -8.59
CA GLU A 365 5.88 -19.24 -9.90
C GLU A 365 4.99 -20.48 -9.98
N ASP A 366 4.03 -20.61 -9.05
CA ASP A 366 3.08 -21.71 -8.95
C ASP A 366 3.75 -23.09 -9.08
N TRP A 367 4.93 -23.27 -8.46
CA TRP A 367 5.59 -24.57 -8.50
C TRP A 367 4.65 -25.67 -7.98
N PRO A 368 4.58 -26.83 -8.66
CA PRO A 368 3.62 -27.86 -8.31
C PRO A 368 3.80 -28.32 -6.86
N ARG A 369 2.69 -28.35 -6.11
CA ARG A 369 2.71 -28.71 -4.69
C ARG A 369 3.29 -30.10 -4.45
N GLU A 370 3.09 -31.03 -5.39
CA GLU A 370 3.65 -32.38 -5.36
C GLU A 370 5.18 -32.43 -5.41
N HIS A 371 5.83 -31.35 -5.90
CA HIS A 371 7.28 -31.18 -5.87
C HIS A 371 7.72 -30.38 -4.64
N ALA A 372 7.12 -29.19 -4.45
CA ALA A 372 7.53 -28.26 -3.41
C ALA A 372 7.32 -28.82 -2.00
N ALA A 373 6.14 -29.35 -1.69
CA ALA A 373 5.81 -29.76 -0.31
C ALA A 373 6.68 -30.93 0.21
N PRO A 374 6.92 -32.02 -0.55
CA PRO A 374 7.81 -33.08 -0.09
C PRO A 374 9.26 -32.62 0.06
N LEU A 375 9.74 -31.75 -0.83
CA LEU A 375 11.11 -31.20 -0.76
C LEU A 375 11.26 -30.29 0.46
N SER A 376 10.35 -29.33 0.65
CA SER A 376 10.31 -28.46 1.84
C SER A 376 10.32 -29.27 3.13
N HIS A 377 9.51 -30.33 3.22
CA HIS A 377 9.51 -31.22 4.38
C HIS A 377 10.87 -31.90 4.59
N GLN A 378 11.51 -32.41 3.53
CA GLN A 378 12.84 -33.03 3.64
C GLN A 378 13.91 -32.04 4.10
N LEU A 379 13.90 -30.81 3.57
CA LEU A 379 14.82 -29.74 3.96
C LEU A 379 14.65 -29.40 5.45
N LEU A 380 13.41 -29.19 5.91
CA LEU A 380 13.09 -28.90 7.31
C LEU A 380 13.49 -30.04 8.26
N VAL A 381 13.25 -31.29 7.87
CA VAL A 381 13.67 -32.46 8.66
C VAL A 381 15.18 -32.57 8.76
N ALA A 382 15.92 -32.29 7.68
CA ALA A 382 17.38 -32.28 7.71
C ALA A 382 17.91 -31.10 8.54
N ARG A 383 17.28 -29.93 8.43
CA ARG A 383 17.66 -28.74 9.18
C ARG A 383 17.45 -28.88 10.68
N SER A 384 16.36 -29.53 11.11
CA SER A 384 16.05 -29.75 12.53
C SER A 384 16.99 -30.74 13.23
N GLN A 385 17.82 -31.47 12.48
CA GLN A 385 18.87 -32.34 13.03
C GLN A 385 20.20 -31.61 13.27
N ILE A 386 20.25 -30.30 12.98
CA ILE A 386 21.44 -29.47 13.14
C ILE A 386 21.19 -28.46 14.25
N ASP A 387 21.61 -28.80 15.46
CA ASP A 387 21.51 -27.92 16.64
C ASP A 387 22.57 -26.81 16.59
N ASP A 388 22.33 -25.62 17.14
CA ASP A 388 23.33 -24.55 17.31
C ASP A 388 24.13 -24.17 16.04
N ALA A 389 23.48 -24.17 14.88
CA ALA A 389 24.11 -23.69 13.64
C ALA A 389 24.13 -22.16 13.60
N GLU A 390 25.17 -21.58 13.00
CA GLU A 390 25.22 -20.15 12.73
C GLU A 390 24.14 -19.76 11.71
N GLU A 391 23.30 -18.79 12.08
CA GLU A 391 22.23 -18.26 11.23
C GLU A 391 22.82 -17.41 10.09
N LEU A 392 22.08 -17.31 8.99
CA LEU A 392 22.42 -16.35 7.94
C LEU A 392 22.30 -14.91 8.48
N PRO A 393 23.13 -13.98 7.98
CA PRO A 393 22.99 -12.59 8.38
C PRO A 393 21.61 -12.05 8.00
N ASP A 394 21.08 -11.16 8.84
CA ASP A 394 19.84 -10.44 8.55
C ASP A 394 19.98 -9.62 7.26
N VAL A 395 18.86 -9.47 6.55
CA VAL A 395 18.81 -8.65 5.34
C VAL A 395 19.17 -7.20 5.71
N PRO A 396 20.21 -6.62 5.08
CA PRO A 396 20.57 -5.23 5.35
C PRO A 396 19.49 -4.29 4.83
N GLU A 397 19.16 -3.27 5.63
CA GLU A 397 18.29 -2.17 5.19
C GLU A 397 18.91 -1.45 3.97
N PRO A 398 18.13 -1.13 2.92
CA PRO A 398 18.62 -0.37 1.78
C PRO A 398 19.17 1.00 2.19
N GLU A 399 20.32 1.40 1.64
CA GLU A 399 20.95 2.70 1.93
C GLU A 399 20.04 3.90 1.60
N ILE A 400 19.18 3.75 0.59
CA ILE A 400 18.23 4.77 0.15
C ILE A 400 16.83 4.16 0.18
N ARG A 401 15.96 4.74 0.99
CA ARG A 401 14.55 4.36 1.07
C ARG A 401 13.75 4.92 -0.09
N ASP A 402 12.58 4.35 -0.33
CA ASP A 402 11.70 4.79 -1.42
C ASP A 402 11.22 6.24 -1.24
N ASP A 403 11.00 6.71 0.00
CA ASP A 403 10.61 8.11 0.30
C ASP A 403 11.78 9.12 0.14
N GLN A 404 13.03 8.63 0.15
CA GLN A 404 14.25 9.40 -0.04
C GLN A 404 14.74 9.41 -1.50
N GLY A 405 14.07 8.63 -2.36
CA GLY A 405 14.28 8.68 -3.80
C GLY A 405 13.97 10.04 -4.40
N HIS A 406 14.32 10.23 -5.66
CA HIS A 406 14.00 11.48 -6.38
C HIS A 406 12.47 11.71 -6.47
N ASP A 407 12.07 12.93 -6.79
CA ASP A 407 10.66 13.24 -7.05
C ASP A 407 10.08 12.47 -8.24
N THR A 408 8.79 12.13 -8.15
CA THR A 408 8.08 11.33 -9.14
C THR A 408 7.92 12.08 -10.46
N PHE A 409 7.62 13.37 -10.40
CA PHE A 409 7.54 14.26 -11.56
C PHE A 409 8.93 14.69 -12.05
N ARG A 410 9.19 14.56 -13.36
CA ARG A 410 10.42 15.07 -13.96
C ARG A 410 10.18 15.66 -15.34
N LEU A 411 10.58 16.92 -15.51
CA LEU A 411 10.73 17.58 -16.79
C LEU A 411 12.22 17.64 -17.16
N SER A 412 12.60 17.15 -18.34
CA SER A 412 13.98 17.26 -18.81
C SER A 412 14.02 17.76 -20.25
N LEU A 413 14.89 18.74 -20.49
CA LEU A 413 15.23 19.23 -21.81
C LEU A 413 16.65 18.80 -22.15
N GLY A 414 16.84 18.13 -23.28
CA GLY A 414 18.13 17.70 -23.78
C GLY A 414 18.32 18.08 -25.24
N SER A 415 19.56 18.15 -25.69
CA SER A 415 19.90 18.26 -27.10
C SER A 415 21.15 17.43 -27.38
N GLY A 416 21.26 16.87 -28.57
CA GLY A 416 22.37 16.02 -28.95
C GLY A 416 22.43 15.76 -30.44
N GLN A 417 23.39 14.93 -30.85
CA GLN A 417 23.54 14.49 -32.23
C GLN A 417 23.56 12.96 -32.27
N LEU A 418 22.71 12.37 -33.11
CA LEU A 418 22.73 10.93 -33.37
C LEU A 418 23.05 10.72 -34.85
N ALA A 419 24.20 10.09 -35.11
CA ALA A 419 24.82 10.02 -36.43
C ALA A 419 25.03 11.41 -37.05
N HIS A 420 24.27 11.79 -38.09
CA HIS A 420 24.37 13.07 -38.78
C HIS A 420 23.18 14.00 -38.52
N SER A 421 22.32 13.67 -37.55
CA SER A 421 21.13 14.46 -37.24
C SER A 421 21.24 15.08 -35.84
N GLU A 422 21.06 16.38 -35.77
CA GLU A 422 20.87 17.11 -34.51
C GLU A 422 19.44 16.91 -34.01
N PHE A 423 19.27 16.75 -32.71
CA PHE A 423 17.96 16.65 -32.08
C PHE A 423 17.87 17.48 -30.81
N THR A 424 16.64 17.88 -30.50
CA THR A 424 16.25 18.41 -29.19
C THR A 424 15.17 17.47 -28.65
N GLN A 425 15.26 17.16 -27.37
CA GLN A 425 14.37 16.24 -26.69
C GLN A 425 13.78 16.93 -25.47
N LEU A 426 12.45 17.02 -25.45
CA LEU A 426 11.70 17.30 -24.23
C LEU A 426 11.15 15.97 -23.72
N THR A 427 11.45 15.62 -22.47
CA THR A 427 10.89 14.43 -21.82
C THR A 427 10.10 14.88 -20.59
N ILE A 428 8.87 14.38 -20.48
CA ILE A 428 7.99 14.57 -19.35
C ILE A 428 7.78 13.19 -18.73
N ARG A 429 8.06 13.04 -17.44
CA ARG A 429 7.72 11.85 -16.65
C ARG A 429 6.75 12.28 -15.55
N PRO A 430 5.45 12.02 -15.72
CA PRO A 430 4.43 12.54 -14.79
C PRO A 430 4.43 11.80 -13.45
N ALA A 431 4.60 10.48 -13.47
CA ALA A 431 4.58 9.65 -12.27
C ALA A 431 5.45 8.41 -12.52
N LEU A 432 6.66 8.35 -11.94
CA LEU A 432 7.39 7.11 -11.69
C LEU A 432 8.64 7.39 -10.84
N PRO A 433 8.79 6.81 -9.64
CA PRO A 433 10.11 6.68 -9.03
C PRO A 433 11.00 5.80 -9.95
N ARG A 434 12.25 6.18 -10.17
CA ARG A 434 13.23 5.32 -10.85
C ARG A 434 13.71 4.35 -9.78
N ARG A 435 13.79 3.04 -10.08
CA ARG A 435 14.37 2.03 -9.16
C ARG A 435 15.66 2.57 -8.52
N THR A 436 15.60 2.92 -7.24
CA THR A 436 16.76 3.14 -6.38
C THR A 436 16.93 1.88 -5.54
N GLY A 437 17.37 0.80 -6.18
CA GLY A 437 17.52 -0.50 -5.52
C GLY A 437 17.48 -1.63 -6.54
N SER A 438 18.42 -2.56 -6.44
CA SER A 438 18.46 -3.73 -7.31
C SER A 438 17.31 -4.66 -6.92
N ALA A 439 16.15 -4.50 -7.53
CA ALA A 439 15.25 -5.64 -7.67
C ALA A 439 15.93 -6.62 -8.65
N ARG A 440 16.82 -7.41 -8.05
CA ARG A 440 17.45 -8.59 -8.63
C ARG A 440 16.31 -9.55 -8.89
N ARG A 441 15.91 -9.69 -10.14
CA ARG A 441 15.22 -10.93 -10.52
C ARG A 441 16.24 -12.03 -10.28
N LEU A 442 15.94 -12.97 -9.38
CA LEU A 442 16.60 -14.26 -9.39
C LEU A 442 16.45 -14.81 -10.82
N PRO A 443 17.51 -15.34 -11.45
CA PRO A 443 17.49 -15.67 -12.88
C PRO A 443 16.39 -16.69 -13.19
N HIS A 444 15.27 -16.21 -13.73
CA HIS A 444 14.16 -17.03 -14.22
C HIS A 444 14.55 -17.69 -15.54
N ARG A 445 15.21 -18.85 -15.48
CA ARG A 445 15.59 -19.70 -16.63
C ARG A 445 16.47 -19.01 -17.70
N CYS A 446 17.49 -19.70 -18.18
CA CYS A 446 18.21 -19.30 -19.37
C CYS A 446 17.32 -19.44 -20.62
N THR A 447 16.57 -18.40 -20.98
CA THR A 447 15.85 -18.31 -22.25
C THR A 447 16.81 -17.85 -23.34
N THR A 448 17.16 -18.76 -24.26
CA THR A 448 17.89 -18.46 -25.48
C THR A 448 17.07 -17.52 -26.38
N ALA A 449 17.55 -16.30 -26.60
CA ALA A 449 17.04 -15.43 -27.67
C ALA A 449 17.53 -15.95 -29.03
N VAL A 450 16.63 -16.44 -29.87
CA VAL A 450 16.89 -16.75 -31.27
C VAL A 450 16.67 -15.47 -32.10
N PRO A 451 17.66 -14.93 -32.82
CA PRO A 451 17.43 -13.82 -33.72
C PRO A 451 16.65 -14.29 -34.96
N ALA A 452 15.61 -13.55 -35.33
CA ALA A 452 14.84 -13.77 -36.55
C ALA A 452 15.72 -13.66 -37.81
N PRO A 453 15.49 -14.46 -38.87
CA PRO A 453 16.31 -14.43 -40.07
C PRO A 453 16.06 -13.15 -40.88
N GLY A 454 17.14 -12.41 -41.16
CA GLY A 454 17.11 -11.22 -41.99
C GLY A 454 16.66 -11.50 -43.43
N ARG A 455 15.85 -10.58 -43.98
CA ARG A 455 15.45 -10.56 -45.39
C ARG A 455 16.67 -10.46 -46.32
N PRO A 456 16.70 -11.14 -47.48
CA PRO A 456 17.82 -11.04 -48.41
C PRO A 456 17.79 -9.72 -49.20
N ALA A 457 18.92 -9.03 -49.25
CA ALA A 457 19.15 -7.89 -50.13
C ALA A 457 19.36 -8.36 -51.58
N LEU A 458 18.68 -7.70 -52.52
CA LEU A 458 18.86 -7.85 -53.97
C LEU A 458 20.26 -7.39 -54.43
N PRO A 459 20.89 -8.06 -55.42
CA PRO A 459 22.25 -7.72 -55.85
C PRO A 459 22.25 -6.59 -56.89
N ARG A 460 23.05 -5.55 -56.64
CA ARG A 460 23.48 -4.58 -57.67
C ARG A 460 24.62 -5.18 -58.48
N GLN A 461 24.38 -5.42 -59.77
CA GLN A 461 25.40 -5.68 -60.77
C GLN A 461 26.28 -4.43 -61.00
N ARG A 462 27.61 -4.62 -61.03
CA ARG A 462 28.51 -3.89 -61.94
C ARG A 462 29.72 -4.77 -62.29
N ARG A 463 30.10 -4.66 -63.56
CA ARG A 463 30.99 -5.54 -64.33
C ARG A 463 32.47 -5.12 -64.25
N THR A 464 33.30 -6.16 -64.17
CA THR A 464 34.55 -6.49 -64.90
C THR A 464 35.86 -5.67 -64.80
N SER A 465 36.93 -6.48 -64.80
CA SER A 465 38.35 -6.30 -65.21
C SER A 465 39.32 -6.11 -64.02
N GLY A 466 40.43 -6.82 -63.87
CA GLY A 466 41.11 -7.93 -64.55
C GLY A 466 42.51 -8.08 -63.92
N GLY A 467 43.14 -9.26 -63.97
CA GLY A 467 44.60 -9.41 -63.76
C GLY A 467 45.12 -10.16 -62.52
N THR A 468 45.42 -11.45 -62.71
CA THR A 468 46.65 -12.21 -62.34
C THR A 468 47.53 -11.82 -61.12
N ASP A 469 47.60 -12.79 -60.20
CA ASP A 469 48.80 -13.56 -59.75
C ASP A 469 49.50 -13.30 -58.40
N HIS A 470 49.77 -14.44 -57.73
CA HIS A 470 50.81 -14.80 -56.76
C HIS A 470 50.86 -14.33 -55.27
N ARG A 471 50.71 -15.35 -54.40
CA ARG A 471 51.55 -15.76 -53.25
C ARG A 471 51.62 -14.94 -51.93
N ARG A 472 51.44 -15.72 -50.85
CA ARG A 472 52.04 -15.70 -49.49
C ARG A 472 51.41 -14.84 -48.39
N GLY A 473 51.19 -15.51 -47.26
CA GLY A 473 51.67 -15.04 -45.95
C GLY A 473 50.63 -14.37 -45.07
N ASN A 474 49.91 -15.15 -44.26
CA ASN A 474 49.19 -14.62 -43.11
C ASN A 474 50.19 -14.18 -42.03
N THR A 475 50.25 -12.88 -41.76
CA THR A 475 50.63 -12.31 -40.47
C THR A 475 49.80 -11.04 -40.26
N LEU A 476 48.94 -11.05 -39.23
CA LEU A 476 48.34 -9.87 -38.60
C LEU A 476 48.30 -10.12 -37.07
N PRO A 477 48.24 -9.04 -36.27
CA PRO A 477 48.88 -8.93 -34.95
C PRO A 477 47.92 -9.17 -33.77
N GLU A 478 48.48 -9.38 -32.58
CA GLU A 478 47.82 -9.18 -31.28
C GLU A 478 47.73 -7.67 -30.90
N PRO A 479 47.00 -7.23 -29.84
CA PRO A 479 45.78 -7.72 -29.15
C PRO A 479 44.71 -6.57 -29.03
N PRO A 480 43.59 -6.63 -28.25
CA PRO A 480 43.60 -6.59 -26.76
C PRO A 480 42.59 -7.55 -26.08
N GLU A 481 42.83 -7.89 -24.80
CA GLU A 481 41.81 -8.43 -23.86
C GLU A 481 40.73 -7.37 -23.53
N PRO A 482 39.62 -7.62 -22.79
CA PRO A 482 39.09 -8.86 -22.15
C PRO A 482 37.56 -9.08 -22.38
N VAL A 483 36.99 -10.11 -21.72
CA VAL A 483 35.64 -10.24 -21.09
C VAL A 483 35.07 -11.64 -21.33
N LEU A 484 35.19 -12.48 -20.30
CA LEU A 484 34.59 -13.81 -20.20
C LEU A 484 33.07 -13.69 -20.02
N CYS A 485 32.34 -14.34 -20.92
CA CYS A 485 31.08 -15.02 -20.60
C CYS A 485 30.84 -16.16 -21.60
N THR A 486 30.65 -17.37 -21.05
CA THR A 486 29.99 -18.57 -21.61
C THR A 486 30.61 -19.34 -22.78
N ASP A 487 31.02 -20.59 -22.53
CA ASP A 487 30.48 -21.80 -23.19
C ASP A 487 31.30 -23.06 -22.87
N LEU A 488 30.73 -24.03 -22.15
CA LEU A 488 30.99 -25.50 -22.27
C LEU A 488 30.20 -26.29 -21.21
N LEU A 489 28.99 -26.73 -21.57
CA LEU A 489 28.39 -28.06 -21.28
C LEU A 489 26.88 -28.09 -21.58
N ALA A 490 26.49 -27.66 -22.78
CA ALA A 490 25.18 -27.98 -23.37
C ALA A 490 25.37 -28.89 -24.59
N SER A 491 25.78 -30.14 -24.36
CA SER A 491 25.67 -31.18 -25.39
C SER A 491 25.56 -32.57 -24.77
N TRP A 492 24.38 -32.92 -24.27
CA TRP A 492 23.78 -34.27 -24.34
C TRP A 492 22.42 -34.25 -23.65
N LEU A 493 21.47 -35.06 -24.15
CA LEU A 493 20.07 -35.21 -23.70
C LEU A 493 19.05 -34.22 -24.30
N ARG A 494 18.92 -34.23 -25.63
CA ARG A 494 17.58 -34.21 -26.26
C ARG A 494 17.13 -35.66 -26.45
N ARG A 495 16.17 -36.12 -25.66
CA ARG A 495 15.19 -37.19 -26.01
C ARG A 495 14.12 -37.29 -24.90
N PRO A 496 12.83 -37.11 -25.21
CA PRO A 496 11.75 -37.51 -24.31
C PRO A 496 11.49 -39.01 -24.45
N PRO A 497 11.03 -39.74 -23.41
CA PRO A 497 10.46 -41.05 -23.61
C PRO A 497 9.00 -40.88 -24.06
N HIS A 498 8.73 -41.26 -25.31
CA HIS A 498 7.39 -41.65 -25.73
C HIS A 498 7.01 -42.98 -25.08
N GLY A 499 5.81 -43.06 -24.51
CA GLY A 499 5.11 -44.30 -24.20
C GLY A 499 3.62 -44.15 -24.48
N HIS A 500 3.18 -44.57 -25.67
CA HIS A 500 1.76 -44.77 -26.02
C HIS A 500 1.42 -46.27 -25.92
N ARG A 501 0.16 -46.54 -25.51
CA ARG A 501 -0.74 -47.71 -25.72
C ARG A 501 -1.37 -48.11 -24.37
N GLN A 502 -2.67 -48.24 -24.19
CA GLN A 502 -3.87 -48.23 -25.05
C GLN A 502 -4.99 -47.51 -24.32
#